data_AF-B1YBV0-F1
#
_entry.id   AF-B1YBV0-F1
#
_cell.length_a   1.000
_cell.length_b   1.000
_cell.length_c   1.000
_cell.angle_alpha   90.00
_cell.angle_beta   90.00
_cell.angle_gamma   90.00
#
_symmetry.space_group_name_H-M   'P 1'
#
loop_
_entity.id
_entity.type
_entity.pdbx_description
1 polymer ?
#
loop_
_entity_poly.entity_id
_entity_poly.type
_entity_poly.pdbx_seq_one_letter_code
_entity_poly.pdbx_strand_id
1 'polypeptide(L)'
;MWLRRGLWISTIAAVVILALLPSVSYLGLRHPANLAGMYLLTALAAGALYSFSKALGERLFLLLGLLVVPTAAAGVALLSAGWEAGGYLIAAAYWGEPVMGYFIYRRLAGRWRGVFLASAAAYAYSLPLTLFGLWLVPAVADAVKLAALVNLLREPVRL
;
A
#
# COMPACT_ATOMS: atom_id res chain seq x y z
N MET A 1 15.27 -12.14 7.75
CA MET A 1 14.07 -12.01 8.63
C MET A 1 13.27 -10.74 8.35
N TRP A 2 13.91 -9.56 8.29
CA TRP A 2 13.24 -8.28 8.04
C TRP A 2 12.43 -8.20 6.74
N LEU A 3 12.92 -8.78 5.64
CA LEU A 3 12.17 -8.82 4.38
C LEU A 3 10.81 -9.54 4.53
N ARG A 4 10.83 -10.72 5.16
CA ARG A 4 9.63 -11.53 5.40
C ARG A 4 8.63 -10.84 6.32
N ARG A 5 9.11 -10.14 7.35
CA ARG A 5 8.26 -9.30 8.23
C ARG A 5 7.60 -8.18 7.43
N GLY A 6 8.34 -7.51 6.54
CA GLY A 6 7.79 -6.49 5.64
C GLY A 6 6.68 -7.05 4.75
N LEU A 7 6.90 -8.22 4.13
CA LEU A 7 5.90 -8.90 3.31
C LEU A 7 4.62 -9.26 4.09
N TRP A 8 4.76 -9.73 5.34
CA TRP A 8 3.61 -10.00 6.21
C TRP A 8 2.81 -8.73 6.51
N ILE A 9 3.48 -7.63 6.85
CA ILE A 9 2.82 -6.34 7.09
C ILE A 9 2.10 -5.87 5.82
N SER A 10 2.74 -5.97 4.64
CA SER A 10 2.10 -5.67 3.36
C SER A 10 0.90 -6.57 3.04
N THR A 11 0.93 -7.83 3.48
CA THR A 11 -0.19 -8.77 3.31
C THR A 11 -1.38 -8.32 4.16
N ILE A 12 -1.13 -7.95 5.43
CA ILE A 12 -2.17 -7.41 6.31
C ILE A 12 -2.73 -6.10 5.72
N ALA A 13 -1.87 -5.21 5.23
CA ALA A 13 -2.29 -3.97 4.59
C ALA A 13 -3.19 -4.22 3.36
N ALA A 14 -2.85 -5.19 2.50
CA ALA A 14 -3.70 -5.55 1.35
C ALA A 14 -5.08 -6.07 1.79
N VAL A 15 -5.15 -6.92 2.83
CA VAL A 15 -6.45 -7.35 3.39
C VAL A 15 -7.29 -6.15 3.87
N VAL A 16 -6.65 -5.19 4.55
CA VAL A 16 -7.32 -3.97 5.00
C VAL A 16 -7.79 -3.13 3.82
N ILE A 17 -6.97 -2.95 2.77
CA ILE A 17 -7.34 -2.23 1.54
C ILE A 17 -8.57 -2.87 0.88
N LEU A 18 -8.58 -4.20 0.71
CA LEU A 18 -9.72 -4.92 0.12
C LEU A 18 -11.04 -4.73 0.87
N ALA A 19 -10.99 -4.59 2.19
CA ALA A 19 -12.18 -4.25 2.98
C ALA A 19 -12.55 -2.77 2.85
N LEU A 20 -11.55 -1.90 2.74
CA LEU A 20 -11.72 -0.45 2.75
C LEU A 20 -12.29 0.09 1.44
N LEU A 21 -11.86 -0.44 0.29
CA LEU A 21 -12.33 0.00 -1.04
C LEU A 21 -13.86 -0.05 -1.22
N PRO A 22 -14.55 -1.19 -1.01
CA PRO A 22 -16.01 -1.21 -1.08
C PRO A 22 -16.64 -0.34 0.00
N SER A 23 -16.10 -0.37 1.23
CA SER A 23 -16.62 0.45 2.34
C SER A 23 -16.57 1.95 2.05
N VAL A 24 -15.52 2.45 1.40
CA VAL A 24 -15.41 3.84 0.93
C VAL A 24 -16.47 4.14 -0.12
N SER A 25 -16.74 3.20 -1.04
CA SER A 25 -17.78 3.38 -2.05
C SER A 25 -19.19 3.41 -1.47
N TYR A 26 -19.48 2.62 -0.42
CA TYR A 26 -20.82 2.52 0.17
C TYR A 26 -21.08 3.54 1.28
N LEU A 27 -20.10 3.78 2.15
CA LEU A 27 -20.25 4.61 3.35
C LEU A 27 -19.61 6.00 3.19
N GLY A 28 -18.83 6.21 2.13
CA GLY A 28 -18.10 7.44 1.87
C GLY A 28 -16.73 7.50 2.55
N LEU A 29 -15.86 8.32 1.99
CA LEU A 29 -14.45 8.44 2.40
C LEU A 29 -14.26 8.87 3.86
N ARG A 30 -15.15 9.73 4.37
CA ARG A 30 -15.08 10.31 5.73
C ARG A 30 -15.78 9.49 6.82
N HIS A 31 -16.35 8.33 6.47
CA HIS A 31 -17.00 7.48 7.47
C HIS A 31 -15.99 7.09 8.58
N PRO A 32 -16.34 7.14 9.88
CA PRO A 32 -15.39 6.91 10.96
C PRO A 32 -14.62 5.58 10.86
N ALA A 33 -15.29 4.51 10.42
CA ALA A 33 -14.66 3.21 10.19
C ALA A 33 -13.61 3.25 9.06
N ASN A 34 -13.86 4.03 7.99
CA ASN A 34 -12.94 4.18 6.87
C ASN A 34 -11.72 5.01 7.29
N LEU A 35 -11.91 6.09 8.05
CA LEU A 35 -10.81 6.87 8.61
C LEU A 35 -9.94 6.03 9.55
N ALA A 36 -10.56 5.24 10.44
CA ALA A 36 -9.82 4.32 11.31
C ALA A 36 -9.00 3.29 10.50
N GLY A 37 -9.59 2.72 9.44
CA GLY A 37 -8.89 1.82 8.53
C GLY A 37 -7.73 2.51 7.79
N MET A 38 -7.90 3.75 7.34
CA MET A 38 -6.83 4.54 6.71
C MET A 38 -5.69 4.87 7.69
N TYR A 39 -6.00 5.22 8.95
CA TYR A 39 -4.98 5.39 9.99
C TYR A 39 -4.22 4.08 10.24
N LEU A 40 -4.94 2.95 10.32
CA LEU A 40 -4.31 1.63 10.43
C LEU A 40 -3.37 1.37 9.25
N LEU A 41 -3.79 1.68 8.02
CA LEU A 41 -2.95 1.56 6.83
C LEU A 41 -1.69 2.43 6.92
N THR A 42 -1.78 3.66 7.42
CA THR A 42 -0.59 4.51 7.60
C THR A 42 0.39 3.94 8.64
N ALA A 43 -0.11 3.36 9.72
CA ALA A 43 0.70 2.67 10.73
C ALA A 43 1.36 1.41 10.16
N LEU A 44 0.61 0.60 9.40
CA LEU A 44 1.15 -0.57 8.71
C LEU A 44 2.21 -0.16 7.68
N ALA A 45 2.00 0.91 6.92
CA ALA A 45 2.96 1.44 5.96
C ALA A 45 4.26 1.88 6.64
N ALA A 46 4.18 2.57 7.78
CA ALA A 46 5.35 2.93 8.58
C ALA A 46 6.10 1.68 9.09
N GLY A 47 5.38 0.67 9.57
CA GLY A 47 5.96 -0.61 10.00
C GLY A 47 6.64 -1.38 8.85
N ALA A 48 6.01 -1.40 7.67
CA ALA A 48 6.56 -2.01 6.46
C ALA A 48 7.82 -1.27 6.00
N LEU A 49 7.80 0.08 5.97
CA LEU A 49 8.95 0.92 5.65
C LEU A 49 10.12 0.65 6.60
N TYR A 50 9.87 0.61 7.91
CA TYR A 50 10.91 0.25 8.88
C TYR A 50 11.49 -1.14 8.60
N SER A 51 10.64 -2.14 8.38
CA SER A 51 11.11 -3.50 8.11
C SER A 51 11.90 -3.62 6.80
N PHE A 52 11.43 -3.01 5.72
CA PHE A 52 12.10 -3.04 4.43
C PHE A 52 13.36 -2.20 4.41
N SER A 53 13.39 -1.03 5.07
CA SER A 53 14.62 -0.22 5.16
C SER A 53 15.76 -1.00 5.84
N LYS A 54 15.47 -1.77 6.90
CA LYS A 54 16.44 -2.68 7.53
C LYS A 54 16.87 -3.84 6.64
N ALA A 55 15.98 -4.32 5.75
CA ALA A 55 16.28 -5.41 4.84
C ALA A 55 17.09 -4.98 3.60
N LEU A 56 16.75 -3.81 3.05
CA LEU A 56 17.30 -3.32 1.78
C LEU A 56 18.61 -2.55 1.97
N GLY A 57 18.68 -1.72 3.02
CA GLY A 57 19.82 -0.83 3.28
C GLY A 57 19.98 0.31 2.26
N GLU A 58 18.98 0.56 1.41
CA GLU A 58 19.08 1.53 0.31
C GLU A 58 18.56 2.92 0.73
N ARG A 59 19.42 3.94 0.65
CA ARG A 59 19.11 5.32 1.06
C ARG A 59 17.93 5.91 0.28
N LEU A 60 17.86 5.63 -1.02
CA LEU A 60 16.79 6.15 -1.88
C LEU A 60 15.43 5.58 -1.49
N PHE A 61 15.36 4.29 -1.16
CA PHE A 61 14.12 3.67 -0.64
C PHE A 61 13.65 4.35 0.66
N LEU A 62 14.58 4.63 1.58
CA LEU A 62 14.24 5.31 2.84
C LEU A 62 13.72 6.74 2.59
N LEU A 63 14.40 7.52 1.76
CA LEU A 63 13.99 8.90 1.45
C LEU A 63 12.61 8.94 0.78
N LEU A 64 12.36 8.05 -0.18
CA LEU A 64 11.04 7.94 -0.81
C LEU A 64 9.96 7.53 0.21
N GLY A 65 10.26 6.58 1.09
CA GLY A 65 9.32 6.18 2.14
C GLY A 65 9.01 7.29 3.15
N LEU A 66 10.01 8.08 3.52
CA LEU A 66 9.86 9.26 4.38
C LEU A 66 9.11 10.41 3.70
N LEU A 67 8.96 10.38 2.38
CA LEU A 67 8.04 11.26 1.66
C LEU A 67 6.63 10.65 1.63
N VAL A 68 6.50 9.44 1.08
CA VAL A 68 5.21 8.79 0.80
C VAL A 68 4.38 8.55 2.06
N VAL A 69 4.97 7.97 3.11
CA VAL A 69 4.20 7.57 4.31
C VAL A 69 3.69 8.79 5.07
N PRO A 70 4.51 9.82 5.37
CA PRO A 70 3.99 11.03 6.00
C PRO A 70 3.01 11.80 5.13
N THR A 71 3.19 11.85 3.80
CA THR A 71 2.21 12.48 2.90
C THR A 71 0.87 11.77 2.96
N ALA A 72 0.84 10.43 2.95
CA ALA A 72 -0.40 9.68 3.13
C ALA A 72 -1.02 9.95 4.51
N ALA A 73 -0.24 9.94 5.59
CA ALA A 73 -0.71 10.23 6.94
C ALA A 73 -1.29 11.64 7.09
N ALA A 74 -0.64 12.65 6.48
CA ALA A 74 -1.16 14.01 6.40
C ALA A 74 -2.49 14.06 5.63
N GLY A 75 -2.62 13.31 4.54
CA GLY A 75 -3.87 13.20 3.79
C GLY A 75 -5.01 12.62 4.62
N VAL A 76 -4.73 11.56 5.41
CA VAL A 76 -5.72 10.99 6.34
C VAL A 76 -6.10 12.00 7.43
N ALA A 77 -5.13 12.74 7.98
CA ALA A 77 -5.39 13.78 8.97
C ALA A 77 -6.26 14.92 8.43
N LEU A 78 -6.01 15.37 7.19
CA LEU A 78 -6.83 16.37 6.52
C LEU A 78 -8.27 15.88 6.29
N LEU A 79 -8.45 14.62 5.86
CA LEU A 79 -9.78 14.03 5.73
C LEU A 79 -10.53 13.97 7.06
N SER A 80 -9.85 13.58 8.13
CA SER A 80 -10.42 13.56 9.49
C SER A 80 -10.82 14.96 9.97
N ALA A 81 -10.10 16.00 9.53
CA ALA A 81 -10.43 17.40 9.79
C ALA A 81 -11.54 17.95 8.86
N GLY A 82 -12.09 17.13 7.97
CA GLY A 82 -13.17 17.49 7.06
C GLY A 82 -12.73 18.03 5.69
N TRP A 83 -11.43 18.08 5.41
CA TRP A 83 -10.88 18.63 4.18
C TRP A 83 -10.77 17.56 3.09
N GLU A 84 -11.55 17.70 2.01
CA GLU A 84 -11.54 16.75 0.87
C GLU A 84 -10.18 16.67 0.17
N ALA A 85 -9.38 17.74 0.25
CA ALA A 85 -7.99 17.79 -0.20
C ALA A 85 -7.15 16.59 0.29
N GLY A 86 -7.47 16.05 1.47
CA GLY A 86 -6.77 14.90 2.04
C GLY A 86 -6.89 13.63 1.19
N GLY A 87 -8.02 13.40 0.51
CA GLY A 87 -8.21 12.24 -0.37
C GLY A 87 -7.29 12.29 -1.60
N TYR A 88 -7.13 13.46 -2.20
CA TYR A 88 -6.19 13.67 -3.30
C TYR A 88 -4.74 13.50 -2.85
N LEU A 89 -4.41 13.96 -1.63
CA LEU A 89 -3.07 13.80 -1.07
C LEU A 89 -2.71 12.32 -0.82
N ILE A 90 -3.67 11.52 -0.34
CA ILE A 90 -3.52 10.06 -0.22
C ILE A 90 -3.30 9.43 -1.59
N ALA A 91 -4.16 9.74 -2.58
CA ALA A 91 -4.03 9.21 -3.93
C ALA A 91 -2.67 9.55 -4.58
N ALA A 92 -2.19 10.78 -4.39
CA ALA A 92 -0.88 11.22 -4.86
C ALA A 92 0.26 10.49 -4.15
N ALA A 93 0.16 10.25 -2.83
CA ALA A 93 1.16 9.46 -2.11
C ALA A 93 1.26 8.03 -2.65
N TYR A 94 0.13 7.41 -3.00
CA TYR A 94 0.09 6.05 -3.54
C TYR A 94 0.83 5.90 -4.87
N TRP A 95 0.98 6.96 -5.68
CA TRP A 95 1.81 6.90 -6.88
C TRP A 95 3.30 6.63 -6.60
N GLY A 96 3.77 6.88 -5.37
CA GLY A 96 5.11 6.51 -4.94
C GLY A 96 5.26 5.03 -4.58
N GLU A 97 4.18 4.31 -4.30
CA GLU A 97 4.24 2.90 -3.90
C GLU A 97 4.89 1.98 -4.95
N PRO A 98 4.60 2.09 -6.27
CA PRO A 98 5.23 1.24 -7.27
C PRO A 98 6.74 1.47 -7.38
N VAL A 99 7.17 2.73 -7.22
CA VAL A 99 8.59 3.12 -7.21
C VAL A 99 9.29 2.51 -6.00
N MET A 100 8.68 2.55 -4.82
CA MET A 100 9.20 1.87 -3.63
C MET A 100 9.18 0.34 -3.78
N GLY A 101 8.11 -0.20 -4.39
CA GLY A 101 7.93 -1.62 -4.67
C GLY A 101 9.03 -2.19 -5.56
N TYR A 102 9.62 -1.39 -6.46
CA TYR A 102 10.75 -1.79 -7.29
C TYR A 102 11.97 -2.22 -6.47
N PHE A 103 12.28 -1.52 -5.38
CA PHE A 103 13.40 -1.87 -4.51
C PHE A 103 13.19 -3.21 -3.81
N ILE A 104 11.96 -3.48 -3.38
CA ILE A 104 11.56 -4.76 -2.79
C ILE A 104 11.63 -5.85 -3.86
N TYR A 105 11.03 -5.62 -5.03
CA TYR A 105 11.03 -6.51 -6.19
C TYR A 105 12.43 -7.03 -6.55
N ARG A 106 13.43 -6.14 -6.56
CA ARG A 106 14.82 -6.51 -6.90
C ARG A 106 15.46 -7.49 -5.92
N ARG A 107 14.99 -7.55 -4.67
CA ARG A 107 15.46 -8.50 -3.65
C ARG A 107 14.59 -9.74 -3.53
N LEU A 108 13.40 -9.75 -4.14
CA LEU A 108 12.55 -10.93 -4.16
C LEU A 108 13.02 -11.90 -5.24
N ALA A 109 13.05 -13.18 -4.88
CA ALA A 109 13.23 -14.29 -5.80
C ALA A 109 11.86 -14.90 -6.15
N GLY A 110 11.80 -15.65 -7.25
CA GLY A 110 10.62 -16.44 -7.63
C GLY A 110 9.69 -15.75 -8.62
N ARG A 111 8.68 -16.51 -9.07
CA ARG A 111 7.83 -16.14 -10.21
C ARG A 111 6.78 -15.08 -9.88
N TRP A 112 6.42 -14.96 -8.60
CA TRP A 112 5.37 -14.05 -8.14
C TRP A 112 5.82 -12.61 -7.97
N ARG A 113 7.14 -12.33 -8.01
CA ARG A 113 7.66 -10.96 -7.85
C ARG A 113 7.15 -10.00 -8.93
N GLY A 114 7.08 -10.46 -10.19
CA GLY A 114 6.60 -9.65 -11.31
C GLY A 114 5.12 -9.35 -11.20
N VAL A 115 4.34 -10.36 -10.81
CA VAL A 115 2.91 -10.22 -10.54
C VAL A 115 2.68 -9.24 -9.40
N PHE A 116 3.44 -9.33 -8.30
CA PHE A 116 3.38 -8.39 -7.19
C PHE A 116 3.65 -6.94 -7.63
N LEU A 117 4.73 -6.69 -8.37
CA LEU A 117 5.07 -5.34 -8.83
C LEU A 117 4.01 -4.79 -9.79
N ALA A 118 3.58 -5.57 -10.78
CA ALA A 118 2.61 -5.15 -11.78
C ALA A 118 1.23 -4.88 -11.14
N SER A 119 0.78 -5.74 -10.24
CA SER A 119 -0.50 -5.55 -9.53
C SER A 119 -0.45 -4.39 -8.52
N ALA A 120 0.68 -4.17 -7.84
CA ALA A 120 0.87 -3.00 -7.00
C ALA A 120 0.84 -1.69 -7.81
N ALA A 121 1.48 -1.67 -8.99
CA ALA A 121 1.41 -0.55 -9.92
C ALA A 121 -0.02 -0.32 -10.42
N ALA A 122 -0.71 -1.38 -10.85
CA ALA A 122 -2.09 -1.30 -11.30
C ALA A 122 -3.02 -0.75 -10.20
N TYR A 123 -2.88 -1.22 -8.96
CA TYR A 123 -3.63 -0.72 -7.83
C TYR A 123 -3.36 0.77 -7.57
N ALA A 124 -2.09 1.18 -7.45
CA ALA A 124 -1.72 2.55 -7.18
C ALA A 124 -2.24 3.54 -8.24
N TYR A 125 -2.11 3.19 -9.52
CA TYR A 125 -2.54 4.06 -10.62
C TYR A 125 -4.06 4.04 -10.84
N SER A 126 -4.75 2.99 -10.41
CA SER A 126 -6.22 2.92 -10.47
C SER A 126 -6.90 3.41 -9.19
N LEU A 127 -6.16 3.69 -8.11
CA LEU A 127 -6.74 4.19 -6.86
C LEU A 127 -7.61 5.45 -7.03
N PRO A 128 -7.25 6.44 -7.87
CA PRO A 128 -8.12 7.60 -8.13
C PRO A 128 -9.51 7.23 -8.69
N LEU A 129 -9.65 6.08 -9.36
CA LEU A 129 -10.94 5.60 -9.87
C LEU A 129 -11.98 5.33 -8.76
N THR A 130 -11.53 5.11 -7.53
CA THR A 130 -12.42 4.98 -6.35
C THR A 130 -13.27 6.23 -6.11
N LEU A 131 -12.71 7.41 -6.41
CA LEU A 131 -13.42 8.69 -6.26
C LEU A 131 -14.57 8.84 -7.26
N PHE A 132 -14.55 8.05 -8.34
CA PHE A 132 -15.60 8.01 -9.37
C PHE A 132 -16.51 6.79 -9.23
N GLY A 133 -16.47 6.08 -8.09
CA GLY A 133 -17.28 4.88 -7.85
C GLY A 133 -16.80 3.61 -8.55
N LEU A 134 -15.67 3.65 -9.26
CA LEU A 134 -15.07 2.53 -9.98
C LEU A 134 -14.08 1.75 -9.10
N TRP A 135 -14.46 1.48 -7.85
CA TRP A 135 -13.61 0.85 -6.83
C TRP A 135 -13.23 -0.60 -7.13
N LEU A 136 -13.99 -1.29 -8.01
CA LEU A 136 -13.72 -2.68 -8.36
C LEU A 136 -12.37 -2.85 -9.07
N VAL A 137 -11.95 -1.86 -9.86
CA VAL A 137 -10.67 -1.90 -10.60
C VAL A 137 -9.47 -1.98 -9.64
N PRO A 138 -9.27 -1.02 -8.71
CA PRO A 138 -8.20 -1.14 -7.72
C PRO A 138 -8.40 -2.35 -6.79
N ALA A 139 -9.64 -2.77 -6.49
CA ALA A 139 -9.88 -3.94 -5.64
C ALA A 139 -9.36 -5.23 -6.28
N VAL A 140 -9.61 -5.45 -7.58
CA VAL A 140 -9.10 -6.63 -8.29
C VAL A 140 -7.56 -6.59 -8.35
N ALA A 141 -6.97 -5.42 -8.62
CA ALA A 141 -5.53 -5.26 -8.61
C ALA A 141 -4.91 -5.59 -7.23
N ASP A 142 -5.53 -5.11 -6.15
CA ASP A 142 -5.09 -5.40 -4.78
C ASP A 142 -5.27 -6.88 -4.40
N ALA A 143 -6.32 -7.54 -4.89
CA ALA A 143 -6.53 -8.97 -4.69
C ALA A 143 -5.44 -9.82 -5.38
N VAL A 144 -5.05 -9.45 -6.60
CA VAL A 144 -3.91 -10.08 -7.29
C VAL A 144 -2.60 -9.82 -6.53
N LYS A 145 -2.40 -8.60 -6.04
CA LYS A 145 -1.24 -8.24 -5.20
C LYS A 145 -1.19 -9.10 -3.93
N LEU A 146 -2.32 -9.28 -3.25
CA LEU A 146 -2.45 -10.12 -2.07
C LEU A 146 -2.11 -11.57 -2.39
N ALA A 147 -2.65 -12.13 -3.47
CA ALA A 147 -2.32 -13.50 -3.89
C ALA A 147 -0.82 -13.66 -4.17
N ALA A 148 -0.19 -12.67 -4.82
CA ALA A 148 1.25 -12.67 -5.06
C ALA A 148 2.04 -12.60 -3.75
N LEU A 149 1.65 -11.75 -2.80
CA LEU A 149 2.28 -11.66 -1.47
C LEU A 149 2.21 -12.98 -0.69
N VAL A 150 1.04 -13.63 -0.66
CA VAL A 150 0.86 -14.92 0.02
C VAL A 150 1.74 -16.00 -0.59
N ASN A 151 1.89 -16.02 -1.92
CA ASN A 151 2.79 -16.97 -2.58
C ASN A 151 4.27 -16.64 -2.34
N LEU A 152 4.67 -15.36 -2.39
CA LEU A 152 6.04 -14.95 -2.06
C LEU A 152 6.44 -15.32 -0.62
N LEU A 153 5.50 -15.29 0.33
CA LEU A 153 5.73 -15.73 1.71
C LEU A 153 6.01 -17.23 1.86
N ARG A 154 5.64 -18.04 0.86
CA ARG A 154 5.89 -19.49 0.77
C ARG A 154 7.18 -19.81 0.01
N GLU A 155 7.74 -18.87 -0.74
CA GLU A 155 8.97 -19.05 -1.51
C GLU A 155 10.22 -18.75 -0.65
N PRO A 156 11.35 -19.45 -0.91
CA PRO A 156 12.60 -19.18 -0.19
C PRO A 156 13.13 -17.78 -0.55
N VAL A 157 13.31 -16.95 0.47
CA VAL A 157 13.96 -15.64 0.32
C VAL A 157 15.44 -15.86 0.04
N ARG A 158 15.91 -15.51 -1.16
CA ARG A 158 17.35 -15.40 -1.42
C ARG A 158 17.87 -14.21 -0.60
N LEU A 159 18.64 -14.53 0.45
CA LEU A 159 19.41 -13.54 1.22
C LEU A 159 20.63 -13.11 0.43
#